data_AF-A0A1W2EWJ1-F1
#
_entry.id   AF-A0A1W2EWJ1-F1
#
_cell.length_a   1.000
_cell.length_b   1.000
_cell.length_c   1.000
_cell.angle_alpha   90.00
_cell.angle_beta   90.00
_cell.angle_gamma   90.00
#
_symmetry.space_group_name_H-M   'P 1'
#
loop_
_entity.id
_entity.type
_entity.pdbx_description
1 polymer ?
#
loop_
_entity_poly.entity_id
_entity_poly.type
_entity_poly.pdbx_seq_one_letter_code
_entity_poly.pdbx_strand_id
1 'polypeptide(L)'
;MKLTVKEKLMLLELATVDTVSAACAYMNVSRDTYYRIKKAYDEGGVEALAPKYRRVPNLKNRVADEVEENVLKLSAENPEFGKKKISRILKEQGHSISPNTVKAVLERNA
;
A
#
# COMPACT_ATOMS: atom_id res chain seq x y z
N MET A 1 -9.77 10.24 -7.36
CA MET A 1 -10.84 9.44 -6.73
C MET A 1 -10.64 7.99 -7.13
N LYS A 2 -10.76 7.02 -6.20
CA LYS A 2 -10.66 5.59 -6.53
C LYS A 2 -12.06 4.99 -6.44
N LEU A 3 -12.60 4.51 -7.56
CA LEU A 3 -13.86 3.76 -7.59
C LEU A 3 -13.70 2.46 -6.81
N THR A 4 -14.69 2.15 -5.98
CA THR A 4 -14.91 0.85 -5.35
C THR A 4 -15.30 -0.18 -6.41
N VAL A 5 -15.22 -1.48 -6.07
CA VAL A 5 -15.60 -2.55 -7.01
C VAL A 5 -17.07 -2.40 -7.44
N LYS A 6 -17.96 -2.07 -6.51
CA LYS A 6 -19.39 -1.87 -6.78
C LYS A 6 -19.62 -0.72 -7.76
N GLU A 7 -18.96 0.41 -7.58
CA GLU A 7 -19.09 1.55 -8.49
C GLU A 7 -18.54 1.23 -9.89
N LYS A 8 -17.47 0.43 -10.00
CA LYS A 8 -16.96 -0.01 -11.30
C LYS A 8 -17.94 -0.92 -12.03
N LEU A 9 -18.61 -1.84 -11.32
CA LEU A 9 -19.64 -2.69 -11.90
C LEU A 9 -20.85 -1.87 -12.34
N MET A 10 -21.31 -0.96 -11.48
CA MET A 10 -22.39 -0.03 -11.81
C MET A 10 -22.07 0.79 -13.06
N LEU A 11 -20.83 1.29 -13.21
CA LEU A 11 -20.41 2.01 -14.41
C LEU A 11 -20.52 1.15 -15.69
N LEU A 12 -20.17 -0.13 -15.61
CA LEU A 12 -20.27 -1.06 -16.73
C LEU A 12 -21.73 -1.36 -17.08
N GLU A 13 -22.60 -1.53 -16.08
CA GLU A 13 -24.04 -1.74 -16.26
C GLU A 13 -24.74 -0.49 -16.82
N LEU A 14 -24.43 0.72 -16.34
CA LEU A 14 -25.01 1.95 -16.90
C LEU A 14 -24.64 2.12 -18.37
N ALA A 15 -23.43 1.73 -18.76
CA ALA A 15 -22.98 1.82 -20.14
C ALA A 15 -23.63 0.80 -21.09
N THR A 16 -24.32 -0.23 -20.58
CA THR A 16 -25.12 -1.15 -21.42
C THR A 16 -26.57 -0.69 -21.57
N VAL A 17 -27.10 0.05 -20.58
CA VAL A 17 -28.46 0.61 -20.62
C VAL A 17 -28.52 1.88 -21.47
N ASP A 18 -27.49 2.72 -21.40
CA ASP A 18 -27.37 3.97 -22.18
C ASP A 18 -26.05 3.95 -22.98
N THR A 19 -25.41 5.10 -23.14
CA THR A 19 -24.11 5.26 -23.81
C THR A 19 -22.98 5.38 -22.80
N VAL A 20 -21.77 4.99 -23.23
CA VAL A 20 -20.55 5.15 -22.44
C VAL A 20 -20.35 6.61 -22.00
N SER A 21 -20.63 7.57 -22.88
CA SER A 21 -20.49 9.00 -22.57
C SER A 21 -21.45 9.46 -21.48
N ALA A 22 -22.71 9.03 -21.52
CA ALA A 22 -23.72 9.37 -20.52
C ALA A 22 -23.40 8.73 -19.15
N ALA A 23 -23.04 7.45 -19.13
CA ALA A 23 -22.62 6.74 -17.92
C ALA A 23 -21.40 7.39 -17.26
N CYS A 24 -20.40 7.76 -18.07
CA CYS A 24 -19.21 8.47 -17.59
C CYS A 24 -19.54 9.86 -17.02
N ALA A 25 -20.44 10.61 -17.66
CA ALA A 25 -20.86 11.91 -17.17
C ALA A 25 -21.62 11.82 -15.84
N TYR A 26 -22.54 10.84 -15.73
CA TYR A 26 -23.31 10.60 -14.50
C TYR A 26 -22.42 10.25 -13.30
N MET A 27 -21.40 9.41 -13.53
CA MET A 27 -20.47 8.96 -12.48
C MET A 27 -19.23 9.85 -12.33
N ASN A 28 -19.16 10.98 -13.06
CA ASN A 28 -18.04 11.92 -13.07
C ASN A 28 -16.67 11.23 -13.27
N VAL A 29 -16.58 10.37 -14.28
CA VAL A 29 -15.36 9.61 -14.63
C VAL A 29 -15.04 9.79 -16.10
N SER A 30 -13.74 9.74 -16.44
CA SER A 30 -13.32 9.85 -17.83
C SER A 30 -13.68 8.59 -18.64
N ARG A 31 -13.91 8.76 -19.94
CA ARG A 31 -14.07 7.65 -20.89
C ARG A 31 -12.86 6.71 -20.90
N ASP A 32 -11.64 7.24 -20.70
CA ASP A 32 -10.42 6.42 -20.55
C ASP A 32 -10.54 5.46 -19.34
N THR A 33 -11.04 5.97 -18.21
CA THR A 33 -11.25 5.16 -17.00
C THR A 33 -12.24 4.02 -17.27
N TYR A 34 -13.34 4.30 -17.99
CA TYR A 34 -14.28 3.28 -18.43
C TYR A 34 -13.60 2.18 -19.24
N TYR A 35 -12.85 2.52 -20.30
CA TYR A 35 -12.21 1.49 -21.13
C TYR A 35 -11.16 0.67 -20.38
N ARG A 36 -10.46 1.26 -19.41
CA ARG A 36 -9.53 0.53 -18.54
C ARG A 36 -10.25 -0.45 -17.61
N ILE A 37 -11.40 -0.04 -17.06
CA ILE A 37 -12.26 -0.90 -16.24
C ILE A 37 -12.84 -2.02 -17.09
N LYS A 38 -13.38 -1.69 -18.27
CA LYS A 38 -13.96 -2.63 -19.22
C LYS A 38 -12.94 -3.69 -19.64
N LYS A 39 -11.74 -3.27 -20.05
CA LYS A 39 -10.65 -4.18 -20.39
C LYS A 39 -10.28 -5.11 -19.23
N ALA A 40 -10.15 -4.58 -18.01
CA ALA A 40 -9.86 -5.40 -16.84
C ALA A 40 -10.96 -6.43 -16.55
N TYR A 41 -12.23 -6.02 -16.68
CA TYR A 41 -13.38 -6.90 -16.52
C TYR A 41 -13.43 -7.99 -17.61
N ASP A 42 -13.15 -7.65 -18.87
CA ASP A 42 -13.17 -8.61 -19.96
C ASP A 42 -12.01 -9.64 -19.84
N GLU A 43 -10.88 -9.25 -19.25
CA GLU A 43 -9.71 -10.12 -19.05
C GLU A 43 -9.81 -11.02 -17.81
N GLY A 44 -10.47 -10.58 -16.74
CA GLY A 44 -10.46 -11.29 -15.45
C GLY A 44 -11.70 -11.10 -14.58
N GLY A 45 -12.82 -10.72 -15.19
CA GLY A 45 -14.12 -10.60 -14.55
C GLY A 45 -14.16 -9.61 -13.39
N VAL A 46 -15.03 -9.90 -12.42
CA VAL A 46 -15.22 -9.07 -11.22
C VAL A 46 -13.94 -9.00 -10.38
N GLU A 47 -13.18 -10.09 -10.31
CA GLU A 47 -11.96 -10.17 -9.50
C GLU A 47 -10.88 -9.20 -10.00
N ALA A 48 -10.76 -9.01 -11.31
CA ALA A 48 -9.84 -8.05 -11.89
C ALA A 48 -10.19 -6.58 -11.58
N LEU A 49 -11.42 -6.29 -11.15
CA LEU A 49 -11.83 -4.96 -10.72
C LEU A 49 -11.43 -4.64 -9.27
N ALA A 50 -10.93 -5.62 -8.52
CA ALA A 50 -10.47 -5.45 -7.15
C ALA A 50 -9.43 -4.31 -7.04
N PRO A 51 -9.43 -3.58 -5.92
CA PRO A 51 -8.45 -2.52 -5.69
C PRO A 51 -7.03 -3.10 -5.69
N LYS A 52 -6.20 -2.69 -6.65
CA LYS A 52 -4.76 -2.97 -6.61
C LYS A 52 -4.12 -2.07 -5.55
N TYR A 53 -3.80 -2.62 -4.39
CA TYR A 53 -3.05 -1.91 -3.37
C TYR A 53 -1.60 -1.72 -3.83
N ARG A 54 -1.21 -0.46 -4.04
CA ARG A 54 0.08 -0.08 -4.64
C ARG A 54 1.25 -0.09 -3.65
N ARG A 55 0.99 -0.24 -2.35
CA ARG A 55 2.04 -0.26 -1.33
C ARG A 55 2.54 -1.68 -1.15
N VAL A 56 3.35 -2.14 -2.09
CA VAL A 56 4.22 -3.29 -1.85
C VAL A 56 5.47 -2.75 -1.15
N PRO A 57 5.87 -3.29 0.01
CA PRO A 57 7.14 -2.92 0.64
C PRO A 57 8.31 -3.14 -0.33
N ASN A 58 9.16 -2.14 -0.49
CA ASN A 58 10.37 -2.29 -1.30
C ASN A 58 11.43 -3.06 -0.49
N LEU A 59 11.52 -4.37 -0.72
CA LEU A 59 12.45 -5.25 0.00
C LEU A 59 13.92 -4.82 -0.14
N LYS A 60 14.29 -4.15 -1.23
CA LYS A 60 15.66 -3.64 -1.43
C LYS A 60 16.06 -2.58 -0.40
N ASN A 61 15.07 -1.89 0.19
CA ASN A 61 15.30 -0.87 1.22
C ASN A 61 15.16 -1.46 2.63
N ARG A 62 15.03 -2.79 2.78
CA ARG A 62 14.96 -3.44 4.08
C ARG A 62 16.36 -3.48 4.71
N VAL A 63 16.40 -3.30 6.02
CA VAL A 63 17.61 -3.57 6.80
C VAL A 63 17.87 -5.07 6.84
N ALA A 64 19.12 -5.46 7.08
CA ALA A 64 19.45 -6.86 7.32
C ALA A 64 18.61 -7.43 8.47
N ASP A 65 18.22 -8.70 8.37
CA ASP A 65 17.33 -9.34 9.34
C ASP A 65 17.91 -9.30 10.76
N GLU A 66 19.22 -9.47 10.89
CA GLU A 66 19.96 -9.34 12.16
C GLU A 66 19.75 -7.97 12.83
N VAL A 67 19.73 -6.89 12.04
CA VAL A 67 19.51 -5.54 12.54
C VAL A 67 18.04 -5.34 12.93
N GLU A 68 17.11 -5.95 12.18
CA GLU A 68 15.68 -5.93 12.49
C GLU A 68 15.41 -6.64 13.83
N GLU A 69 16.00 -7.81 14.05
CA GLU A 69 15.91 -8.55 15.31
C GLU A 69 16.51 -7.77 16.49
N ASN A 70 17.67 -7.15 16.32
CA ASN A 70 18.29 -6.36 17.39
C ASN A 70 17.44 -5.14 17.77
N VAL A 71 16.78 -4.49 16.80
CA VAL A 71 15.81 -3.42 17.08
C VAL A 71 14.64 -3.94 17.92
N LEU A 72 14.07 -5.09 17.56
CA LEU A 72 12.95 -5.68 18.29
C LEU A 72 13.33 -6.10 19.71
N LYS A 73 14.50 -6.73 19.89
CA LYS A 73 15.04 -7.09 21.22
C LYS A 73 15.21 -5.87 22.11
N LEU A 74 15.91 -4.84 21.62
CA LEU A 74 16.13 -3.61 22.38
C LEU A 74 14.82 -2.92 22.78
N SER A 75 13.82 -2.94 21.89
CA SER A 75 12.50 -2.37 22.18
C SER A 75 11.68 -3.19 23.17
N ALA A 76 11.82 -4.52 23.16
CA ALA A 76 11.12 -5.41 24.08
C ALA A 76 11.74 -5.40 25.48
N GLU A 77 13.08 -5.37 25.56
CA GLU A 77 13.82 -5.33 26.83
C GLU A 77 13.71 -3.94 27.51
N ASN A 78 13.58 -2.86 26.73
CA ASN A 78 13.56 -1.50 27.25
C ASN A 78 12.44 -0.67 26.61
N PRO A 79 11.18 -0.81 27.06
CA PRO A 79 10.04 -0.11 26.49
C PRO A 79 10.15 1.43 26.53
N GLU A 80 10.92 1.99 27.47
CA GLU A 80 11.15 3.43 27.55
C GLU A 80 12.14 3.97 26.49
N PHE A 81 12.80 3.10 25.73
CA PHE A 81 13.77 3.51 24.72
C PHE A 81 13.06 3.99 23.45
N GLY A 82 13.02 5.30 23.26
CA GLY A 82 12.57 5.87 22.00
C GLY A 82 13.51 5.55 20.82
N LYS A 83 12.98 5.69 19.60
CA LYS A 83 13.70 5.42 18.32
C LYS A 83 15.11 6.02 18.20
N LYS A 84 15.36 7.19 18.82
CA LYS A 84 16.68 7.84 18.81
C LYS A 84 17.70 7.08 19.67
N LYS A 85 17.27 6.55 20.82
CA LYS A 85 18.12 5.81 21.75
C LYS A 85 18.50 4.45 21.18
N ILE A 86 17.53 3.72 20.61
CA ILE A 86 17.76 2.45 19.91
C ILE A 86 18.74 2.63 18.73
N SER A 87 18.53 3.65 17.89
CA SER A 87 19.43 3.98 16.77
C SER A 87 20.86 4.28 17.24
N ARG A 88 21.02 4.97 18.38
CA ARG A 88 22.35 5.24 18.96
C ARG A 88 23.03 3.97 19.46
N ILE A 89 22.33 3.11 20.19
CA ILE A 89 22.87 1.83 20.70
C ILE A 89 23.32 0.95 19.53
N LEU A 90 22.50 0.84 18.50
CA LEU A 90 22.86 0.07 17.30
C LEU A 90 24.07 0.65 16.58
N LYS A 91 24.22 1.98 16.55
CA LYS A 91 25.41 2.63 16.00
C LYS A 91 26.67 2.27 16.81
N GLU A 92 26.56 2.21 18.15
CA GLU A 92 27.65 1.76 19.04
C GLU A 92 27.98 0.27 18.83
N GLN A 93 27.01 -0.55 18.41
CA GLN A 93 27.19 -1.96 18.02
C GLN A 93 27.67 -2.15 16.56
N GLY A 94 27.97 -1.07 15.83
CA GLY A 94 28.46 -1.11 14.44
C GLY A 94 27.37 -1.05 13.36
N HIS A 95 26.10 -1.01 13.73
CA HIS A 95 24.97 -0.90 12.81
C HIS A 95 24.49 0.56 12.67
N SER A 96 24.94 1.24 11.62
CA SER A 96 24.52 2.62 11.34
C SER A 96 23.13 2.67 10.68
N ILE A 97 22.07 2.77 11.49
CA ILE A 97 20.69 2.95 11.02
C ILE A 97 20.07 4.26 11.52
N SER A 98 19.19 4.85 10.71
CA SER A 98 18.49 6.08 11.08
C SER A 98 17.37 5.82 12.11
N PRO A 99 17.03 6.79 12.98
CA PRO A 99 15.88 6.67 13.88
C PRO A 99 14.54 6.44 13.15
N ASN A 100 14.41 6.91 11.90
CA ASN A 100 13.22 6.66 11.10
C ASN A 100 13.17 5.22 10.57
N THR A 101 14.34 4.62 10.29
CA THR A 101 14.45 3.21 9.95
C THR A 101 14.02 2.34 11.13
N VAL A 102 14.47 2.67 12.35
CA VAL A 102 14.01 2.02 13.59
C VAL A 102 12.49 2.12 13.73
N LYS A 103 11.93 3.33 13.58
CA LYS A 103 10.48 3.53 13.62
C LYS A 103 9.75 2.64 12.61
N ALA A 104 10.22 2.61 11.36
CA ALA A 104 9.61 1.80 10.31
C ALA A 104 9.72 0.29 10.58
N VAL A 105 10.78 -0.18 11.26
CA VAL A 105 10.89 -1.56 11.74
C VAL A 105 9.81 -1.84 12.80
N LEU A 106 9.68 -0.97 13.80
CA LEU A 106 8.71 -1.15 14.88
C LEU A 106 7.26 -1.11 14.37
N GLU A 107 6.90 -0.14 13.52
CA GLU A 107 5.54 -0.04 12.94
C GLU A 107 5.16 -1.24 12.05
N ARG A 108 6.12 -1.98 11.52
CA ARG A 108 5.88 -3.19 10.72
C ARG A 108 5.65 -4.44 11.57
N ASN A 109 6.15 -4.45 12.80
CA ASN A 109 6.17 -5.60 13.70
C ASN A 109 5.31 -5.35 14.97
N ALA A 110 4.52 -4.28 14.97
CA ALA A 110 3.59 -3.91 16.04
C ALA A 110 2.23 -4.62 15.88
#